data_AF-A0A919FGQ6-F1
#
_entry.id   AF-A0A919FGQ6-F1
#
_cell.length_a   1.000
_cell.length_b   1.000
_cell.length_c   1.000
_cell.angle_alpha   90.00
_cell.angle_beta   90.00
_cell.angle_gamma   90.00
#
_symmetry.space_group_name_H-M   'P 1'
#
loop_
_entity.id
_entity.type
_entity.pdbx_description
1 polymer ?
#
loop_
_entity_poly.entity_id
_entity_poly.type
_entity_poly.pdbx_seq_one_letter_code
_entity_poly.pdbx_strand_id
1 'polypeptide(L)'
;MRTPGAGLAPPRIDRTAVRWAALILSFLLGIVELLWGPGGLAGASEAARRPGPGSVEELARRIGCTAEITTDAADLRQGMCTSGGEEIWIASFPTTRAQDAWTSEAQAYGGSYLVGDGWVVVLSDATTGVLQGLLGGVVVGGAGHAGAHPPGDGGEQRQQ
;
A
#
# COMPACT_ATOMS: atom_id res chain seq x y z
N MET A 1 7.41 76.62 -33.86
CA MET A 1 6.31 75.87 -33.21
C MET A 1 6.82 74.49 -32.83
N ARG A 2 6.61 74.09 -31.56
CA ARG A 2 6.86 72.78 -30.91
C ARG A 2 6.18 71.63 -31.69
N THR A 3 6.54 70.34 -31.69
CA THR A 3 7.57 69.42 -31.13
C THR A 3 7.38 68.07 -31.88
N PRO A 4 8.41 67.20 -31.99
CA PRO A 4 8.29 65.90 -32.69
C PRO A 4 7.49 64.86 -31.88
N GLY A 5 6.61 64.11 -32.56
CA GLY A 5 5.83 63.01 -31.98
C GLY A 5 6.67 61.74 -31.83
N ALA A 6 6.71 61.20 -30.62
CA ALA A 6 7.31 59.90 -30.31
C ALA A 6 6.41 58.77 -30.84
N GLY A 7 6.90 58.02 -31.83
CA GLY A 7 6.29 56.77 -32.24
C GLY A 7 6.62 55.67 -31.22
N LEU A 8 5.59 55.12 -30.57
CA LEU A 8 5.69 53.94 -29.72
C LEU A 8 5.98 52.70 -30.58
N ALA A 9 7.09 52.02 -30.29
CA ALA A 9 7.47 50.77 -30.94
C ALA A 9 6.56 49.60 -30.46
N PRO A 10 6.21 48.64 -31.32
CA PRO A 10 5.37 47.51 -30.94
C PRO A 10 6.11 46.51 -30.03
N PRO A 11 5.40 45.82 -29.12
CA PRO A 11 5.99 44.81 -28.25
C PRO A 11 6.50 43.62 -29.08
N ARG A 12 7.77 43.25 -28.90
CA ARG A 12 8.34 42.04 -29.48
C ARG A 12 7.84 40.84 -28.69
N ILE A 13 6.86 40.12 -29.23
CA ILE A 13 6.35 38.88 -28.65
C ILE A 13 7.41 37.79 -28.86
N ASP A 14 7.98 37.30 -27.76
CA ASP A 14 8.98 36.23 -27.78
C ASP A 14 8.32 34.91 -28.19
N ARG A 15 8.65 34.44 -29.40
CA ARG A 15 8.12 33.21 -30.01
C ARG A 15 8.48 31.93 -29.23
N THR A 16 9.43 32.00 -28.30
CA THR A 16 9.82 30.86 -27.47
C THR A 16 8.82 30.60 -26.34
N ALA A 17 8.29 31.64 -25.70
CA ALA A 17 7.31 31.53 -24.61
C ALA A 17 5.97 30.92 -25.08
N VAL A 18 5.58 31.17 -26.33
CA VAL A 18 4.37 30.62 -26.94
C VAL A 18 4.48 29.11 -27.19
N ARG A 19 5.68 28.59 -27.49
CA ARG A 19 5.91 27.14 -27.71
C ARG A 19 5.81 26.34 -26.41
N TRP A 20 6.22 26.91 -25.27
CA TRP A 20 6.09 26.27 -23.97
C TRP A 20 4.64 26.21 -23.46
N ALA A 21 3.85 27.25 -23.69
CA ALA A 21 2.44 27.27 -23.33
C ALA A 21 1.59 26.25 -24.11
N ALA A 22 1.91 26.01 -25.39
CA ALA A 22 1.21 25.03 -26.21
C ALA A 22 1.46 23.58 -25.78
N LEU A 23 2.70 23.25 -25.35
CA LEU A 23 3.05 21.90 -24.88
C LEU A 23 2.37 21.56 -23.55
N ILE A 24 2.25 22.51 -22.63
CA ILE A 24 1.55 22.32 -21.35
C ILE A 24 0.04 22.12 -21.57
N LEU A 25 -0.57 22.88 -22.49
CA LEU A 25 -1.98 22.72 -22.83
C LEU A 25 -2.28 21.39 -23.53
N SER A 26 -1.38 20.93 -24.43
CA SER A 26 -1.50 19.60 -25.06
C SER A 26 -1.33 18.44 -24.07
N PHE A 27 -0.46 18.59 -23.06
CA PHE A 27 -0.32 17.58 -22.00
C PHE A 27 -1.57 17.50 -21.11
N LEU A 28 -2.21 18.64 -20.80
CA LEU A 28 -3.45 18.68 -20.02
C LEU A 28 -4.67 18.13 -20.80
N LEU A 29 -4.72 18.30 -22.13
CA LEU A 29 -5.80 17.73 -22.95
C LEU A 29 -5.62 16.23 -23.22
N GLY A 30 -4.39 15.71 -23.23
CA GLY A 30 -4.11 14.29 -23.44
C GLY A 30 -4.48 13.38 -22.25
N ILE A 31 -4.54 13.93 -21.03
CA ILE A 31 -4.89 13.16 -19.82
C ILE A 31 -6.41 12.92 -19.71
N VAL A 32 -7.24 13.78 -20.31
CA VAL A 32 -8.70 13.68 -20.17
C VAL A 32 -9.32 12.56 -21.01
N GLU A 33 -8.69 12.18 -22.12
CA GLU A 33 -9.18 11.12 -23.01
C GLU A 33 -8.84 9.70 -22.51
N LEU A 34 -7.86 9.56 -21.59
CA LEU A 34 -7.54 8.26 -21.00
C LEU A 34 -8.51 7.85 -19.88
N LEU A 35 -9.39 8.75 -19.45
CA LEU A 35 -10.34 8.54 -18.35
C LEU A 35 -11.79 8.29 -18.81
N TRP A 36 -12.09 8.32 -20.12
CA TRP A 36 -13.45 8.11 -20.64
C TRP A 36 -13.55 7.13 -21.84
N GLY A 37 -12.47 6.42 -22.16
CA GLY A 37 -12.57 5.28 -23.08
C GLY A 37 -13.41 4.14 -22.45
N PRO A 38 -14.15 3.34 -23.24
CA PRO A 38 -14.98 2.23 -22.73
C PRO A 38 -14.17 1.03 -22.19
N GLY A 39 -12.85 1.19 -22.05
CA GLY A 39 -11.91 0.20 -21.51
C GLY A 39 -11.26 0.67 -20.22
N GLY A 40 -12.00 1.40 -19.38
CA GLY A 40 -11.57 1.66 -18.02
C GLY A 40 -11.28 0.34 -17.31
N LEU A 41 -10.16 0.28 -16.58
CA LEU A 41 -9.81 -0.78 -15.64
C LEU A 41 -10.78 -0.75 -14.44
N ALA A 42 -12.08 -0.86 -14.71
CA ALA A 42 -13.06 -1.30 -13.74
C ALA A 42 -12.85 -2.81 -13.63
N GLY A 43 -11.79 -3.20 -12.91
CA GLY A 43 -11.84 -4.46 -12.19
C GLY A 43 -13.13 -4.40 -11.41
N ALA A 44 -14.12 -5.20 -11.81
CA ALA A 44 -15.31 -5.38 -11.03
C ALA A 44 -14.80 -5.88 -9.68
N SER A 45 -14.70 -4.99 -8.69
CA SER A 45 -14.66 -5.40 -7.30
C SER A 45 -15.86 -6.34 -7.19
N GLU A 46 -15.60 -7.61 -6.91
CA GLU A 46 -16.62 -8.60 -6.59
C GLU A 46 -17.24 -8.16 -5.25
N ALA A 47 -17.97 -7.05 -5.31
CA ALA A 47 -18.46 -6.31 -4.18
C ALA A 47 -19.46 -7.21 -3.49
N ALA A 48 -19.10 -7.54 -2.25
CA ALA A 48 -19.90 -8.28 -1.29
C ALA A 48 -20.12 -9.76 -1.61
N ARG A 49 -19.03 -10.54 -1.68
CA ARG A 49 -19.11 -11.88 -1.10
C ARG A 49 -19.46 -11.69 0.38
N ARG A 50 -20.68 -12.08 0.78
CA ARG A 50 -21.13 -12.02 2.17
C ARG A 50 -20.05 -12.67 3.06
N PRO A 51 -19.62 -12.02 4.15
CA PRO A 51 -18.54 -12.55 4.99
C PRO A 51 -18.89 -13.96 5.48
N GLY A 52 -18.07 -14.93 5.06
CA GLY A 52 -18.11 -16.31 5.54
C GLY A 52 -17.12 -16.53 6.67
N PRO A 53 -17.02 -17.77 7.21
CA PRO A 53 -15.97 -18.12 8.15
C PRO A 53 -14.59 -17.73 7.60
N GLY A 54 -13.79 -17.04 8.40
CA GLY A 54 -12.45 -16.58 7.99
C GLY A 54 -12.41 -15.30 7.17
N SER A 55 -13.54 -14.62 6.93
CA SER A 55 -13.50 -13.28 6.32
C SER A 55 -12.92 -12.23 7.28
N VAL A 56 -12.42 -11.12 6.73
CA VAL A 56 -11.90 -9.98 7.51
C VAL A 56 -12.91 -9.49 8.54
N GLU A 57 -14.16 -9.28 8.13
CA GLU A 57 -15.22 -8.75 8.99
C GLU A 57 -15.61 -9.74 10.09
N GLU A 58 -15.66 -11.04 9.80
CA GLU A 58 -15.98 -12.06 10.79
C GLU A 58 -14.87 -12.19 11.84
N LEU A 59 -13.61 -12.20 11.41
CA LEU A 59 -12.46 -12.26 12.31
C LEU A 59 -12.39 -11.02 13.20
N ALA A 60 -12.57 -9.83 12.63
CA ALA A 60 -12.63 -8.58 13.39
C ALA A 60 -13.73 -8.62 14.45
N ARG A 61 -14.93 -9.07 14.06
CA ARG A 61 -16.06 -9.21 14.99
C ARG A 61 -15.76 -10.17 16.14
N ARG A 62 -15.11 -11.30 15.87
CA ARG A 62 -14.68 -12.25 16.91
C ARG A 62 -13.65 -11.63 17.86
N ILE A 63 -12.71 -10.85 17.32
CA ILE A 63 -11.70 -10.09 18.10
C ILE A 63 -12.35 -8.98 18.94
N GLY A 64 -13.57 -8.56 18.60
CA GLY A 64 -14.30 -7.49 19.29
C GLY A 64 -14.07 -6.10 18.71
N CYS A 65 -13.65 -6.03 17.44
CA CYS A 65 -13.45 -4.78 16.71
C CYS A 65 -14.25 -4.77 15.39
N THR A 66 -14.32 -3.60 14.76
CA THR A 66 -14.82 -3.46 13.38
C THR A 66 -13.65 -3.13 12.47
N ALA A 67 -13.43 -3.96 11.45
CA ALA A 67 -12.37 -3.71 10.49
C ALA A 67 -12.74 -2.61 9.49
N GLU A 68 -11.79 -1.69 9.27
CA GLU A 68 -11.75 -0.87 8.08
C GLU A 68 -11.04 -1.65 6.97
N ILE A 69 -11.68 -1.79 5.81
CA ILE A 69 -11.13 -2.53 4.68
C ILE A 69 -10.13 -1.63 3.95
N THR A 70 -8.86 -2.04 3.99
CA THR A 70 -7.74 -1.28 3.42
C THR A 70 -7.37 -1.79 2.02
N THR A 71 -7.71 -3.03 1.68
CA THR A 71 -7.49 -3.59 0.34
C THR A 71 -8.57 -4.61 0.01
N ASP A 72 -9.12 -4.51 -1.20
CA ASP A 72 -10.09 -5.45 -1.75
C ASP A 72 -9.68 -5.81 -3.17
N ALA A 73 -8.86 -6.85 -3.29
CA ALA A 73 -8.24 -7.30 -4.54
C ALA A 73 -8.67 -8.73 -4.88
N ALA A 74 -8.44 -9.13 -6.13
CA ALA A 74 -8.78 -10.48 -6.60
C ALA A 74 -8.05 -11.57 -5.81
N ASP A 75 -6.85 -11.29 -5.30
CA ASP A 75 -5.98 -12.28 -4.63
C ASP A 75 -5.99 -12.16 -3.10
N LEU A 76 -6.52 -11.08 -2.53
CA LEU A 76 -6.68 -10.91 -1.09
C LEU A 76 -7.68 -9.80 -0.74
N ARG A 77 -8.35 -9.97 0.39
CA ARG A 77 -9.08 -8.90 1.08
C ARG A 77 -8.45 -8.65 2.43
N GLN A 78 -8.08 -7.40 2.70
CA GLN A 78 -7.39 -6.99 3.92
C GLN A 78 -8.09 -5.82 4.59
N GLY A 79 -8.07 -5.84 5.91
CA GLY A 79 -8.51 -4.73 6.74
C GLY A 79 -7.68 -4.60 7.99
N MET A 80 -7.95 -3.52 8.71
CA MET A 80 -7.29 -3.17 9.95
C MET A 80 -8.33 -2.77 10.98
N CYS A 81 -8.09 -3.09 12.24
CA CYS A 81 -8.86 -2.56 13.35
C CYS A 81 -7.95 -2.30 14.55
N THR A 82 -8.48 -1.60 15.55
CA THR A 82 -7.82 -1.45 16.85
C THR A 82 -8.62 -2.19 17.91
N SER A 83 -7.95 -3.00 18.73
CA SER A 83 -8.52 -3.64 19.91
C SER A 83 -7.53 -3.58 21.06
N GLY A 84 -7.98 -3.23 22.27
CA GLY A 84 -7.09 -3.12 23.44
C GLY A 84 -5.97 -2.08 23.32
N GLY A 85 -6.06 -1.14 22.37
CA GLY A 85 -5.01 -0.15 22.09
C GLY A 85 -3.94 -0.63 21.10
N GLU A 86 -4.07 -1.83 20.53
CA GLU A 86 -3.16 -2.36 19.52
C GLU A 86 -3.82 -2.42 18.14
N GLU A 87 -3.01 -2.14 17.12
CA GLU A 87 -3.40 -2.29 15.72
C GLU A 87 -3.32 -3.76 15.31
N ILE A 88 -4.38 -4.24 14.66
CA ILE A 88 -4.54 -5.62 14.21
C ILE A 88 -4.83 -5.59 12.72
N TRP A 89 -3.94 -6.19 11.94
CA TRP A 89 -4.15 -6.40 10.50
C TRP A 89 -4.72 -7.78 10.25
N ILE A 90 -5.71 -7.85 9.38
CA ILE A 90 -6.40 -9.10 9.04
C ILE A 90 -6.44 -9.21 7.53
N ALA A 91 -5.89 -10.30 6.99
CA ALA A 91 -5.96 -10.64 5.57
C ALA A 91 -6.72 -11.96 5.39
N SER A 92 -7.58 -12.02 4.39
CA SER A 92 -8.28 -13.22 3.94
C SER A 92 -8.00 -13.46 2.47
N PHE A 93 -7.91 -14.73 2.08
CA PHE A 93 -7.41 -15.15 0.78
C PHE A 93 -8.42 -16.04 0.08
N PRO A 94 -8.57 -15.92 -1.25
CA PRO A 94 -9.47 -16.76 -2.03
C PRO A 94 -8.89 -18.17 -2.26
N THR A 95 -7.57 -18.35 -2.12
CA THR A 95 -6.88 -19.63 -2.32
C THR A 95 -5.73 -19.80 -1.33
N THR A 96 -5.43 -21.06 -0.98
CA THR A 96 -4.25 -21.41 -0.17
C THR A 96 -2.95 -20.94 -0.81
N ARG A 97 -2.84 -21.00 -2.14
CA ARG A 97 -1.65 -20.52 -2.88
C ARG A 97 -1.41 -19.01 -2.65
N ALA A 98 -2.47 -18.21 -2.68
CA ALA A 98 -2.36 -16.76 -2.45
C ALA A 98 -1.92 -16.47 -1.00
N GLN A 99 -2.50 -17.19 -0.05
CA GLN A 99 -2.11 -17.10 1.36
C GLN A 99 -0.65 -17.48 1.59
N ASP A 100 -0.19 -18.60 1.05
CA ASP A 100 1.18 -19.10 1.22
C ASP A 100 2.19 -18.11 0.65
N ALA A 101 1.93 -17.60 -0.56
CA ALA A 101 2.77 -16.60 -1.21
C ALA A 101 2.87 -15.33 -0.34
N TRP A 102 1.73 -14.79 0.07
CA TRP A 102 1.67 -13.60 0.90
C TRP A 102 2.38 -13.79 2.25
N THR A 103 2.17 -14.93 2.92
CA THR A 103 2.74 -15.21 4.24
C THR A 103 4.26 -15.41 4.16
N SER A 104 4.77 -16.01 3.08
CA SER A 104 6.21 -16.15 2.86
C SER A 104 6.89 -14.80 2.66
N GLU A 105 6.26 -13.88 1.94
CA GLU A 105 6.78 -12.53 1.72
C GLU A 105 6.66 -11.67 2.99
N ALA A 106 5.52 -11.75 3.68
CA ALA A 106 5.25 -10.98 4.88
C ALA A 106 6.26 -11.29 5.99
N GLN A 107 6.59 -12.56 6.23
CA GLN A 107 7.55 -12.96 7.27
C GLN A 107 8.92 -12.28 7.16
N ALA A 108 9.34 -11.87 5.96
CA ALA A 108 10.62 -11.16 5.79
C ALA A 108 10.64 -9.77 6.48
N TYR A 109 9.47 -9.21 6.81
CA TYR A 109 9.31 -7.94 7.51
C TYR A 109 9.33 -8.07 9.04
N GLY A 110 9.40 -9.30 9.58
CA GLY A 110 9.39 -9.56 11.03
C GLY A 110 7.99 -9.55 11.65
N GLY A 111 7.90 -9.70 12.97
CA GLY A 111 6.64 -9.75 13.73
C GLY A 111 6.03 -11.16 13.84
N SER A 112 4.79 -11.23 14.33
CA SER A 112 4.05 -12.49 14.54
C SER A 112 2.81 -12.59 13.66
N TYR A 113 2.63 -13.75 13.05
CA TYR A 113 1.54 -14.06 12.12
C TYR A 113 0.71 -15.21 12.68
N LEU A 114 -0.56 -14.97 13.00
CA LEU A 114 -1.50 -16.03 13.31
C LEU A 114 -2.17 -16.49 12.02
N VAL A 115 -1.84 -17.72 11.61
CA VAL A 115 -2.25 -18.30 10.31
C VAL A 115 -3.34 -19.33 10.53
N GLY A 116 -4.49 -19.15 9.87
CA GLY A 116 -5.57 -20.14 9.79
C GLY A 116 -5.87 -20.56 8.36
N ASP A 117 -6.94 -21.32 8.15
CA ASP A 117 -7.35 -21.75 6.81
C ASP A 117 -7.95 -20.58 6.01
N GLY A 118 -7.17 -20.05 5.06
CA GLY A 118 -7.58 -18.94 4.18
C GLY A 118 -7.48 -17.55 4.81
N TRP A 119 -6.83 -17.38 5.96
CA TRP A 119 -6.66 -16.07 6.62
C TRP A 119 -5.39 -15.97 7.45
N VAL A 120 -4.92 -14.72 7.63
CA VAL A 120 -3.78 -14.37 8.49
C VAL A 120 -4.12 -13.13 9.31
N VAL A 121 -3.76 -13.13 10.59
CA VAL A 121 -3.77 -11.94 11.44
C VAL A 121 -2.34 -11.56 11.81
N VAL A 122 -1.98 -10.29 11.61
CA VAL A 122 -0.68 -9.72 12.01
C VAL A 122 -0.88 -8.85 13.25
N LEU A 123 -0.07 -9.10 14.27
CA LEU A 123 -0.12 -8.38 15.54
C LEU A 123 1.19 -8.50 16.32
N SER A 124 1.23 -7.86 17.48
CA SER A 124 2.35 -7.99 18.42
C SER A 124 2.43 -9.40 19.03
N ASP A 125 3.65 -9.79 19.43
CA ASP A 125 3.89 -11.08 20.09
C ASP A 125 3.06 -11.23 21.38
N ALA A 126 2.82 -10.13 22.11
CA ALA A 126 2.11 -10.13 23.39
C ALA A 126 0.65 -10.59 23.26
N THR A 127 -0.01 -10.24 22.17
CA THR A 127 -1.45 -10.49 21.96
C THR A 127 -1.72 -11.73 21.10
N THR A 128 -0.66 -12.27 20.47
CA THR A 128 -0.74 -13.43 19.58
C THR A 128 -1.29 -14.67 20.27
N GLY A 129 -0.86 -14.97 21.50
CA GLY A 129 -1.37 -16.14 22.25
C GLY A 129 -2.85 -16.03 22.61
N VAL A 130 -3.33 -14.82 22.93
CA VAL A 130 -4.74 -14.56 23.24
C VAL A 130 -5.60 -14.77 21.99
N LEU A 131 -5.19 -14.19 20.87
CA LEU A 131 -5.92 -14.35 19.61
C LEU A 131 -5.84 -15.77 19.06
N GLN A 132 -4.74 -16.50 19.27
CA GLN A 132 -4.65 -17.92 18.92
C GLN A 132 -5.67 -18.75 19.70
N GLY A 133 -5.82 -18.52 21.01
CA GLY A 133 -6.85 -19.20 21.80
C GLY A 133 -8.28 -18.88 21.35
N LEU A 134 -8.50 -17.65 20.90
CA LEU A 134 -9.82 -17.17 20.44
C LEU A 134 -10.19 -17.66 19.03
N LEU A 135 -9.24 -17.61 18.10
CA LEU A 135 -9.46 -17.83 16.67
C LEU A 135 -9.04 -19.21 16.19
N GLY A 136 -8.13 -19.87 16.91
CA GLY A 136 -7.38 -21.05 16.46
C GLY A 136 -6.18 -20.66 15.59
N GLY A 137 -5.68 -21.61 14.81
CA GLY A 137 -4.56 -21.40 13.90
C GLY A 137 -3.18 -21.65 14.52
N VAL A 138 -2.15 -21.38 13.72
CA VAL A 138 -0.75 -21.60 14.05
C VAL A 138 -0.02 -20.26 14.01
N VAL A 139 0.80 -20.01 15.03
CA VAL A 139 1.66 -18.83 15.08
C VAL A 139 2.93 -19.11 14.29
N VAL A 140 3.23 -18.23 13.34
CA VAL A 140 4.46 -18.24 12.54
C VAL A 140 5.19 -16.93 12.79
N GLY A 141 6.49 -17.00 13.09
CA GLY A 141 7.33 -15.82 13.34
C GLY A 141 7.98 -15.33 12.06
N GLY A 142 8.04 -14.01 11.88
CA GLY A 142 8.86 -13.39 10.85
C GLY A 142 10.35 -13.49 11.15
N ALA A 143 11.18 -13.33 10.11
CA ALA A 143 12.62 -13.22 10.27
C ALA A 143 12.94 -12.01 11.17
N GLY A 144 13.61 -12.25 12.30
CA GLY A 144 14.03 -11.15 13.16
C GLY A 144 15.05 -10.27 12.44
N HIS A 145 14.84 -8.95 12.41
CA HIS A 145 15.88 -7.96 12.06
C HIS A 145 16.94 -7.82 13.17
N ALA A 146 17.26 -8.90 13.89
CA ALA A 146 18.43 -8.93 14.74
C ALA A 146 19.65 -8.84 13.82
N GLY A 147 20.13 -7.61 13.63
CA GLY A 147 21.28 -7.31 12.79
C GLY A 147 22.43 -8.24 13.12
N ALA A 148 22.74 -9.13 12.18
CA ALA A 148 24.07 -9.70 12.10
C ALA A 148 25.00 -8.55 11.68
N HIS A 149 25.42 -7.74 12.65
CA HIS A 149 26.68 -7.04 12.52
C HIS A 149 27.76 -8.13 12.52
N PRO A 150 28.47 -8.37 11.39
CA PRO A 150 29.72 -9.09 11.49
C PRO A 150 30.61 -8.31 12.47
N PRO A 151 31.35 -8.99 13.37
CA PRO A 151 32.30 -8.29 14.23
C PRO A 151 33.25 -7.52 13.32
N GLY A 152 33.30 -6.20 13.51
CA GLY A 152 34.18 -5.33 12.75
C GLY A 152 35.61 -5.80 12.93
N ASP A 153 36.23 -6.23 11.84
CA ASP A 153 37.68 -6.43 11.81
C ASP A 153 38.32 -5.04 11.68
N GLY A 154 38.77 -4.52 12.82
CA GLY A 154 39.58 -3.32 12.89
C GLY A 154 40.96 -3.60 12.29
N GLY A 155 41.08 -3.40 10.98
CA GLY A 155 42.33 -3.55 10.24
C GLY A 155 42.85 -2.21 9.70
N GLU A 156 43.58 -1.50 10.56
CA GLU A 156 44.70 -0.61 10.29
C GLU A 156 44.76 0.21 8.98
N GLN A 157 44.72 1.53 9.16
CA GLN A 157 45.29 2.48 8.21
C GLN A 157 46.79 2.18 7.97
N ARG A 158 47.15 1.83 6.74
CA ARG A 158 48.51 2.08 6.25
C ARG A 158 48.47 2.75 4.89
N GLN A 159 48.65 4.06 4.95
CA GLN A 159 49.11 4.90 3.85
C GLN A 159 50.36 4.26 3.22
N GLN A 160 50.35 4.14 1.89
CA GLN A 160 51.51 4.22 0.99
C GLN A 160 51.00 4.35 -0.44
#